data_AF-A0A1J7IU44-F1
#
_entry.id   AF-A0A1J7IU44-F1
#
_cell.length_a   1.000
_cell.length_b   1.000
_cell.length_c   1.000
_cell.angle_alpha   90.00
_cell.angle_beta   90.00
_cell.angle_gamma   90.00
#
_symmetry.space_group_name_H-M   'P 1'
#
loop_
_entity.id
_entity.type
_entity.pdbx_description
1 polymer ?
#
loop_
_entity_poly.entity_id
_entity_poly.type
_entity_poly.pdbx_seq_one_letter_code
_entity_poly.pdbx_strand_id
1 'polypeptide(L)'
;MATADSDTLTWAIANVVLVGIFIKPLFIIWLVSLCLARRKSDHARLGFTWMKVVFPFYTLALLLYVVSGSIYCFTVAWYSDRYSYSSDYDEDTINILYNIELRVSSVGQLFDDVATALLLITLVEIGNGFLYILTQTRTRLQKGLRWATISVGGIIVVLAAAHLGQTNTTWGKYFDYQAGNSDDDYFAVGNFDRELKTIRQLSGAVVILFWVMTLPLIAFASYVVHRVKGIPLLRNSAVIFLVATILLFVRFTWQLAFVATWVLVDAPEGQPIAIGVVDPILTAWVMFVILVLLFVIGIRKKQGLWTTHQPWMANMNQVPGPAVPGQGGWVQGGAYPPQPQPAYQQYPPQQYAYAMPQQQQGWVQQQPMQQYPQALHGQHSPQSSSPPYIPAESPAQELSNGEHREK
;
A
#
# COMPACT_ATOMS: atom_id res chain seq x y z
N MET A 1 -42.37 3.27 12.56
CA MET A 1 -41.75 4.26 11.66
C MET A 1 -40.58 4.94 12.36
N ALA A 2 -40.80 5.61 13.50
CA ALA A 2 -39.73 6.24 14.30
C ALA A 2 -38.54 5.34 14.69
N THR A 3 -38.72 4.03 14.86
CA THR A 3 -37.63 3.09 15.19
C THR A 3 -36.77 2.69 13.99
N ALA A 4 -37.30 2.73 12.77
CA ALA A 4 -36.55 2.34 11.57
C ALA A 4 -35.55 3.44 11.14
N ASP A 5 -35.91 4.70 11.41
CA ASP A 5 -35.08 5.85 11.07
C ASP A 5 -33.90 6.00 12.05
N SER A 6 -34.13 5.74 13.35
CA SER A 6 -33.07 5.70 14.36
C SER A 6 -32.03 4.61 14.10
N ASP A 7 -32.48 3.46 13.59
CA ASP A 7 -31.58 2.38 13.23
C ASP A 7 -30.69 2.81 12.06
N THR A 8 -31.27 3.36 10.99
CA THR A 8 -30.54 3.79 9.79
C THR A 8 -29.42 4.79 10.11
N LEU A 9 -29.71 5.80 10.93
CA LEU A 9 -28.69 6.76 11.38
C LEU A 9 -27.57 6.08 12.18
N THR A 10 -27.91 5.15 13.06
CA THR A 10 -26.94 4.40 13.86
C THR A 10 -25.98 3.60 12.98
N TRP A 11 -26.50 2.93 11.95
CA TRP A 11 -25.67 2.17 11.00
C TRP A 11 -24.81 3.08 10.12
N ALA A 12 -25.31 4.26 9.74
CA ALA A 12 -24.53 5.26 9.00
C ALA A 12 -23.35 5.80 9.83
N ILE A 13 -23.59 6.15 11.11
CA ILE A 13 -22.53 6.58 12.03
C ILE A 13 -21.50 5.47 12.21
N ALA A 14 -21.95 4.22 12.38
CA ALA A 14 -21.07 3.07 12.50
C ALA A 14 -20.17 2.93 11.25
N ASN A 15 -20.74 3.07 10.05
CA ASN A 15 -19.98 3.05 8.78
C ASN A 15 -18.86 4.10 8.79
N VAL A 16 -19.20 5.37 9.07
CA VAL A 16 -18.25 6.49 9.09
C VAL A 16 -17.10 6.24 10.07
N VAL A 17 -17.41 5.77 11.28
CA VAL A 17 -16.41 5.47 12.31
C VAL A 17 -15.50 4.31 11.89
N LEU A 18 -16.09 3.23 11.34
CA LEU A 18 -15.35 2.04 10.90
C LEU A 18 -14.41 2.33 9.73
N VAL A 19 -14.76 3.24 8.84
CA VAL A 19 -13.91 3.71 7.74
C VAL A 19 -12.84 4.69 8.27
N GLY A 20 -13.24 5.65 9.11
CA GLY A 20 -12.37 6.74 9.57
C GLY A 20 -11.28 6.34 10.55
N ILE A 21 -11.46 5.26 11.32
CA ILE A 21 -10.49 4.83 12.33
C ILE A 21 -9.10 4.52 11.75
N PHE A 22 -9.00 4.18 10.46
CA PHE A 22 -7.73 3.85 9.81
C PHE A 22 -6.94 5.04 9.27
N ILE A 23 -7.55 6.22 9.13
CA ILE A 23 -6.89 7.39 8.53
C ILE A 23 -5.61 7.73 9.31
N LYS A 24 -5.70 7.85 10.64
CA LYS A 24 -4.56 8.16 11.51
C LYS A 24 -3.44 7.10 11.45
N PRO A 25 -3.70 5.79 11.69
CA PRO A 25 -2.62 4.79 11.63
C PRO A 25 -2.03 4.64 10.22
N LEU A 26 -2.81 4.75 9.14
CA LEU A 26 -2.28 4.73 7.77
C LEU A 26 -1.33 5.89 7.51
N PHE A 27 -1.68 7.09 7.97
CA PHE A 27 -0.81 8.26 7.83
C PHE A 27 0.50 8.10 8.61
N ILE A 28 0.45 7.57 9.83
CA ILE A 28 1.66 7.29 10.64
C ILE A 28 2.53 6.23 9.94
N ILE A 29 1.94 5.12 9.48
CA ILE A 29 2.66 4.07 8.76
C ILE A 29 3.29 4.62 7.49
N TRP A 30 2.59 5.50 6.76
CA TRP A 30 3.11 6.16 5.57
C TRP A 30 4.37 6.96 5.90
N LEU A 31 4.33 7.85 6.88
CA LEU A 31 5.50 8.63 7.32
C LEU A 31 6.66 7.73 7.73
N VAL A 32 6.39 6.70 8.53
CA VAL A 32 7.41 5.73 8.95
C VAL A 32 7.98 4.96 7.75
N SER A 33 7.17 4.62 6.76
CA SER A 33 7.59 3.92 5.54
C SER A 33 8.56 4.76 4.69
N LEU A 34 8.40 6.09 4.68
CA LEU A 34 9.34 6.99 4.00
C LEU A 34 10.75 6.84 4.60
N CYS A 35 10.85 6.72 5.93
CA CYS A 35 12.11 6.61 6.63
C CYS A 35 12.69 5.19 6.65
N LEU A 36 11.88 4.16 6.90
CA LEU A 36 12.35 2.79 7.15
C LEU A 36 12.45 1.94 5.88
N ALA A 37 11.51 2.07 4.94
CA ALA A 37 11.48 1.28 3.71
C ALA A 37 12.25 1.97 2.56
N ARG A 38 13.51 2.39 2.80
CA ARG A 38 14.32 3.09 1.79
C ARG A 38 14.87 2.15 0.72
N ARG A 39 14.70 2.55 -0.55
CA ARG A 39 15.32 1.93 -1.73
C ARG A 39 16.74 2.48 -1.90
N LYS A 40 17.74 1.83 -1.30
CA LYS A 40 19.17 2.16 -1.52
C LYS A 40 19.66 1.51 -2.82
N SER A 41 19.12 1.93 -3.97
CA SER A 41 19.40 1.37 -5.31
C SER A 41 19.11 -0.14 -5.49
N ASP A 42 18.51 -0.79 -4.50
CA ASP A 42 18.16 -2.20 -4.55
C ASP A 42 16.96 -2.44 -5.49
N HIS A 43 17.18 -3.23 -6.54
CA HIS A 43 16.16 -3.58 -7.52
C HIS A 43 15.06 -4.48 -6.94
N ALA A 44 15.35 -5.25 -5.90
CA ALA A 44 14.36 -6.08 -5.23
C ALA A 44 13.32 -5.25 -4.44
N ARG A 45 13.60 -3.96 -4.20
CA ARG A 45 12.77 -3.04 -3.39
C ARG A 45 11.91 -2.10 -4.21
N LEU A 46 11.82 -2.30 -5.53
CA LEU A 46 11.03 -1.42 -6.38
C LEU A 46 9.56 -1.39 -5.97
N GLY A 47 8.99 -2.53 -5.56
CA GLY A 47 7.60 -2.63 -5.11
C GLY A 47 7.26 -1.71 -3.93
N PHE A 48 8.18 -1.52 -2.98
CA PHE A 48 7.96 -0.61 -1.85
C PHE A 48 7.93 0.87 -2.25
N THR A 49 8.42 1.21 -3.45
CA THR A 49 8.25 2.57 -3.99
C THR A 49 6.80 2.82 -4.35
N TRP A 50 6.16 1.85 -5.02
CA TRP A 50 4.73 1.90 -5.35
C TRP A 50 3.86 1.88 -4.11
N MET A 51 4.18 1.03 -3.12
CA MET A 51 3.47 0.98 -1.84
C MET A 51 3.39 2.36 -1.15
N LYS A 52 4.47 3.16 -1.20
CA LYS A 52 4.49 4.52 -0.63
C LYS A 52 3.54 5.49 -1.32
N VAL A 53 3.22 5.23 -2.59
CA VAL A 53 2.23 6.00 -3.35
C VAL A 53 0.82 5.50 -3.06
N VAL A 54 0.62 4.20 -2.78
CA VAL A 54 -0.70 3.67 -2.40
C VAL A 54 -1.26 4.34 -1.15
N PHE A 55 -0.43 4.53 -0.12
CA PHE A 55 -0.86 5.12 1.16
C PHE A 55 -1.60 6.47 1.03
N PRO A 56 -1.03 7.52 0.41
CA PRO A 56 -1.70 8.82 0.32
C PRO A 56 -2.97 8.78 -0.52
N PHE A 57 -2.99 8.04 -1.63
CA PHE A 57 -4.21 7.88 -2.44
C PHE A 57 -5.32 7.20 -1.64
N TYR A 58 -5.00 6.10 -0.95
CA TYR A 58 -5.99 5.38 -0.15
C TYR A 58 -6.44 6.17 1.09
N THR A 59 -5.52 6.88 1.75
CA THR A 59 -5.86 7.75 2.90
C THR A 59 -6.78 8.89 2.47
N LEU A 60 -6.55 9.47 1.29
CA LEU A 60 -7.41 10.49 0.72
C LEU A 60 -8.80 9.92 0.36
N ALA A 61 -8.87 8.72 -0.22
CA ALA A 61 -10.13 8.03 -0.47
C ALA A 61 -10.96 7.85 0.82
N LEU A 62 -10.33 7.33 1.89
CA LEU A 62 -10.99 7.18 3.19
C LEU A 62 -11.46 8.50 3.78
N LEU A 63 -10.66 9.58 3.64
CA LEU A 63 -11.06 10.91 4.11
C LEU A 63 -12.30 11.41 3.36
N LEU A 64 -12.34 11.24 2.04
CA LEU A 64 -13.50 11.62 1.23
C LEU A 64 -14.73 10.78 1.58
N TYR A 65 -14.58 9.47 1.80
CA TYR A 65 -15.69 8.64 2.27
C TYR A 65 -16.20 9.03 3.66
N VAL A 66 -15.31 9.42 4.59
CA VAL A 66 -15.73 9.93 5.90
C VAL A 66 -16.49 11.25 5.76
N VAL A 67 -16.04 12.16 4.91
CA VAL A 67 -16.76 13.42 4.64
C VAL A 67 -18.13 13.13 4.03
N SER A 68 -18.18 12.30 2.98
CA SER A 68 -19.44 11.89 2.34
C SER A 68 -20.39 11.23 3.33
N GLY A 69 -19.92 10.24 4.10
CA GLY A 69 -20.75 9.54 5.07
C GLY A 69 -21.21 10.43 6.23
N SER A 70 -20.41 11.44 6.61
CA SER A 70 -20.83 12.44 7.60
C SER A 70 -21.95 13.32 7.08
N ILE A 71 -21.89 13.72 5.81
CA ILE A 71 -22.98 14.45 5.13
C ILE A 71 -24.23 13.55 5.05
N TYR A 72 -24.07 12.29 4.68
CA TYR A 72 -25.17 11.32 4.65
C TYR A 72 -25.84 11.17 6.02
N CYS A 73 -25.07 11.07 7.11
CA CYS A 73 -25.62 11.03 8.48
C CYS A 73 -26.47 12.26 8.79
N PHE A 74 -26.01 13.45 8.38
CA PHE A 74 -26.76 14.69 8.56
C PHE A 74 -28.06 14.68 7.76
N THR A 75 -28.00 14.26 6.49
CA THR A 75 -29.17 14.15 5.60
C THR A 75 -30.21 13.16 6.17
N VAL A 76 -29.79 11.98 6.64
CA VAL A 76 -30.67 10.98 7.26
C VAL A 76 -31.29 11.49 8.55
N ALA A 77 -30.49 12.14 9.42
CA ALA A 77 -30.99 12.73 10.66
C ALA A 77 -32.09 13.77 10.37
N TRP A 78 -31.87 14.63 9.37
CA TRP A 78 -32.87 15.60 8.94
C TRP A 78 -34.16 14.95 8.43
N TYR A 79 -34.08 13.91 7.59
CA TYR A 79 -35.27 13.18 7.13
C TYR A 79 -36.02 12.50 8.28
N SER A 80 -35.30 11.99 9.28
CA SER A 80 -35.91 11.38 10.47
C SER A 80 -36.60 12.41 11.37
N ASP A 81 -36.04 13.61 11.48
CA ASP A 81 -36.59 14.70 12.29
C ASP A 81 -37.65 15.54 11.55
N ARG A 82 -37.84 15.35 10.23
CA ARG A 82 -38.83 16.08 9.41
C ARG A 82 -40.27 15.95 9.92
N TYR A 83 -40.58 14.90 10.69
CA TYR A 83 -41.87 14.73 11.36
C TYR A 83 -41.98 15.42 12.74
N SER A 84 -40.91 16.04 13.22
CA SER A 84 -40.81 16.72 14.52
C SER A 84 -40.83 18.26 14.39
N TYR A 85 -41.68 18.83 13.54
CA TYR A 85 -42.15 20.25 13.59
C TYR A 85 -41.12 21.41 13.66
N SER A 86 -39.80 21.19 13.65
CA SER A 86 -38.80 22.24 13.90
C SER A 86 -37.50 22.11 13.10
N SER A 87 -37.57 21.71 11.84
CA SER A 87 -36.38 21.75 10.98
C SER A 87 -36.18 23.18 10.46
N ASP A 88 -35.19 23.89 11.02
CA ASP A 88 -34.77 25.24 10.58
C ASP A 88 -34.14 25.27 9.17
N TYR A 89 -33.95 24.11 8.53
CA TYR A 89 -33.29 23.99 7.23
C TYR A 89 -34.29 23.84 6.09
N ASP A 90 -34.06 24.63 5.03
CA ASP A 90 -34.82 24.58 3.79
C ASP A 90 -34.49 23.33 2.96
N GLU A 91 -35.45 22.84 2.19
CA GLU A 91 -35.32 21.65 1.34
C GLU A 91 -34.17 21.79 0.33
N ASP A 92 -33.97 23.01 -0.18
CA ASP A 92 -32.86 23.37 -1.06
C ASP A 92 -31.49 23.11 -0.41
N THR A 93 -31.35 23.38 0.89
CA THR A 93 -30.10 23.14 1.62
C THR A 93 -29.76 21.65 1.67
N ILE A 94 -30.78 20.81 1.88
CA ILE A 94 -30.61 19.35 1.93
C ILE A 94 -30.27 18.78 0.55
N ASN A 95 -30.90 19.30 -0.51
CA ASN A 95 -30.57 18.93 -1.89
C ASN A 95 -29.11 19.28 -2.25
N ILE A 96 -28.63 20.45 -1.82
CA ILE A 96 -27.23 20.85 -1.99
C ILE A 96 -26.30 19.89 -1.24
N LEU A 97 -26.62 19.53 0.01
CA LEU A 97 -25.81 18.58 0.79
C LEU A 97 -25.77 17.20 0.14
N TYR A 98 -26.90 16.68 -0.34
CA TYR A 98 -26.96 15.43 -1.07
C TYR A 98 -26.13 15.45 -2.37
N ASN A 99 -26.15 16.56 -3.10
CA ASN A 99 -25.30 16.76 -4.27
C ASN A 99 -23.80 16.73 -3.91
N ILE A 100 -23.41 17.41 -2.83
CA ILE A 100 -22.03 17.39 -2.33
C ILE A 100 -21.62 15.97 -1.92
N GLU A 101 -22.47 15.26 -1.20
CA GLU A 101 -22.25 13.86 -0.79
C GLU A 101 -21.90 12.98 -2.00
N LEU A 102 -22.77 12.94 -3.01
CA LEU A 102 -22.59 12.10 -4.19
C LEU A 102 -21.28 12.42 -4.93
N ARG A 103 -20.96 13.71 -5.08
CA ARG A 103 -19.73 14.15 -5.75
C ARG A 103 -18.50 13.77 -4.94
N VAL A 104 -18.48 14.04 -3.65
CA VAL A 104 -17.36 13.68 -2.75
C VAL A 104 -17.16 12.17 -2.73
N SER A 105 -18.23 11.38 -2.64
CA SER A 105 -18.18 9.92 -2.70
C SER A 105 -17.58 9.42 -4.02
N SER A 106 -18.01 9.99 -5.15
CA SER A 106 -17.52 9.60 -6.48
C SER A 106 -16.02 9.88 -6.65
N VAL A 107 -15.53 11.01 -6.12
CA VAL A 107 -14.10 11.33 -6.11
C VAL A 107 -13.35 10.39 -5.17
N GLY A 108 -13.92 10.06 -4.00
CA GLY A 108 -13.41 9.03 -3.09
C GLY A 108 -13.20 7.69 -3.79
N GLN A 109 -14.19 7.24 -4.57
CA GLN A 109 -14.12 6.02 -5.37
C GLN A 109 -12.97 6.04 -6.38
N LEU A 110 -12.77 7.15 -7.11
CA LEU A 110 -11.64 7.28 -8.02
C LEU A 110 -10.31 7.08 -7.29
N PHE A 111 -10.13 7.69 -6.12
CA PHE A 111 -8.90 7.55 -5.34
C PHE A 111 -8.71 6.12 -4.80
N ASP A 112 -9.77 5.42 -4.41
CA ASP A 112 -9.70 4.00 -4.00
C ASP A 112 -9.33 3.09 -5.18
N ASP A 113 -9.91 3.32 -6.36
CA ASP A 113 -9.59 2.57 -7.58
C ASP A 113 -8.13 2.78 -8.00
N VAL A 114 -7.65 4.04 -7.96
CA VAL A 114 -6.24 4.36 -8.25
C VAL A 114 -5.31 3.71 -7.22
N ALA A 115 -5.64 3.79 -5.93
CA ALA A 115 -4.86 3.15 -4.87
C ALA A 115 -4.80 1.62 -5.06
N THR A 116 -5.90 1.01 -5.47
CA THR A 116 -5.97 -0.43 -5.74
C THR A 116 -5.17 -0.81 -6.99
N ALA A 117 -5.24 -0.04 -8.07
CA ALA A 117 -4.40 -0.27 -9.25
C ALA A 117 -2.89 -0.20 -8.90
N LEU A 118 -2.49 0.79 -8.08
CA LEU A 118 -1.14 0.91 -7.56
C LEU A 118 -0.76 -0.25 -6.62
N LEU A 119 -1.70 -0.79 -5.86
CA LEU A 119 -1.50 -1.97 -5.01
C LEU A 119 -1.23 -3.22 -5.86
N LEU A 120 -1.94 -3.43 -6.96
CA LEU A 120 -1.67 -4.54 -7.89
C LEU A 120 -0.24 -4.46 -8.44
N ILE A 121 0.19 -3.27 -8.88
CA ILE A 121 1.57 -3.03 -9.33
C ILE A 121 2.56 -3.32 -8.21
N THR A 122 2.26 -2.86 -6.99
CA THR A 122 3.06 -3.11 -5.79
C THR A 122 3.26 -4.60 -5.53
N LEU A 123 2.18 -5.39 -5.57
CA LEU A 123 2.22 -6.82 -5.29
C LEU A 123 3.05 -7.58 -6.34
N VAL A 124 2.88 -7.25 -7.62
CA VAL A 124 3.68 -7.86 -8.70
C VAL A 124 5.16 -7.50 -8.57
N GLU A 125 5.48 -6.24 -8.27
CA GLU A 125 6.87 -5.81 -8.07
C GLU A 125 7.52 -6.43 -6.82
N ILE A 126 6.77 -6.64 -5.74
CA ILE A 126 7.27 -7.35 -4.56
C ILE A 126 7.54 -8.82 -4.90
N GLY A 127 6.62 -9.50 -5.59
CA GLY A 127 6.83 -10.87 -6.05
C GLY A 127 8.04 -11.00 -7.00
N ASN A 128 8.21 -10.05 -7.91
CA ASN A 128 9.40 -9.95 -8.76
C ASN A 128 10.67 -9.72 -7.93
N GLY A 129 10.59 -8.94 -6.85
CA GLY A 129 11.69 -8.72 -5.91
C GLY A 129 12.16 -10.01 -5.23
N PHE A 130 11.23 -10.87 -4.79
CA PHE A 130 11.57 -12.20 -4.25
C PHE A 130 12.30 -13.06 -5.28
N LEU A 131 11.79 -13.11 -6.52
CA LEU A 131 12.42 -13.89 -7.58
C LEU A 131 13.79 -13.33 -7.98
N TYR A 132 13.95 -12.01 -7.97
CA TYR A 132 15.23 -11.35 -8.25
C TYR A 132 16.32 -11.74 -7.26
N ILE A 133 15.99 -11.92 -5.98
CA ILE A 133 16.96 -12.40 -4.98
C ILE A 133 17.48 -13.81 -5.33
N LEU A 134 16.62 -14.67 -5.89
CA LEU A 134 17.00 -16.03 -6.27
C LEU A 134 17.86 -16.06 -7.55
N THR A 135 17.48 -15.29 -8.56
CA THR A 135 18.11 -15.36 -9.90
C THR A 135 19.22 -14.34 -10.12
N GLN A 136 19.32 -13.32 -9.26
CA GLN A 136 20.20 -12.14 -9.39
C GLN A 136 20.06 -11.38 -10.72
N THR A 137 19.07 -11.74 -11.52
CA THR A 137 18.85 -11.26 -12.89
C THR A 137 17.36 -11.11 -13.14
N ARG A 138 16.98 -10.04 -13.86
CA ARG A 138 15.59 -9.80 -14.24
C ARG A 138 15.20 -10.63 -15.45
N THR A 139 14.33 -11.62 -15.27
CA THR A 139 13.88 -12.49 -16.37
C THR A 139 12.91 -11.75 -17.30
N ARG A 140 12.75 -12.25 -18.54
CA ARG A 140 11.77 -11.71 -19.50
C ARG A 140 10.34 -11.76 -18.94
N LEU A 141 10.00 -12.82 -18.22
CA LEU A 141 8.70 -13.00 -17.57
C LEU A 141 8.42 -11.90 -16.52
N GLN A 142 9.41 -11.55 -15.67
CA GLN A 142 9.25 -10.47 -14.68
C GLN A 142 9.01 -9.11 -15.35
N LYS A 143 9.71 -8.82 -16.45
CA LYS A 143 9.49 -7.60 -17.24
C LYS A 143 8.11 -7.60 -17.89
N GLY A 144 7.68 -8.72 -18.46
CA GLY A 144 6.36 -8.88 -19.07
C GLY A 144 5.23 -8.67 -18.04
N LEU A 145 5.32 -9.32 -16.88
CA LEU A 145 4.33 -9.14 -15.80
C LEU A 145 4.24 -7.69 -15.33
N ARG A 146 5.38 -7.01 -15.15
CA ARG A 146 5.40 -5.59 -14.80
C ARG A 146 4.62 -4.74 -15.78
N TRP A 147 4.91 -4.87 -17.08
CA TRP A 147 4.25 -4.07 -18.10
C TRP A 147 2.78 -4.44 -18.24
N ALA A 148 2.44 -5.73 -18.15
CA ALA A 148 1.05 -6.18 -18.15
C ALA A 148 0.25 -5.54 -17.01
N THR A 149 0.77 -5.55 -15.78
CA THR A 149 0.08 -4.95 -14.62
C THR A 149 0.00 -3.43 -14.70
N ILE A 150 1.03 -2.75 -15.21
CA ILE A 150 0.98 -1.29 -15.44
C ILE A 150 -0.07 -0.95 -16.50
N SER A 151 -0.11 -1.69 -17.62
CA SER A 151 -1.10 -1.47 -18.68
C SER A 151 -2.53 -1.70 -18.19
N VAL A 152 -2.78 -2.82 -17.49
CA VAL A 152 -4.10 -3.10 -16.93
C VAL A 152 -4.48 -2.08 -15.86
N GLY A 153 -3.55 -1.70 -14.98
CA GLY A 153 -3.77 -0.64 -14.00
C GLY A 153 -4.13 0.69 -14.66
N GLY A 154 -3.46 1.06 -15.75
CA GLY A 154 -3.80 2.25 -16.54
C GLY A 154 -5.19 2.19 -17.15
N ILE A 155 -5.58 1.05 -17.73
CA ILE A 155 -6.94 0.84 -18.27
C ILE A 155 -7.98 1.03 -17.15
N ILE A 156 -7.76 0.43 -15.98
CA ILE A 156 -8.69 0.55 -14.85
C ILE A 156 -8.82 2.00 -14.38
N VAL A 157 -7.72 2.75 -14.30
CA VAL A 157 -7.75 4.17 -13.92
C VAL A 157 -8.52 5.01 -14.94
N VAL A 158 -8.37 4.74 -16.25
CA VAL A 158 -9.16 5.41 -17.29
C VAL A 158 -10.65 5.08 -17.15
N LEU A 159 -11.00 3.81 -16.87
CA LEU A 159 -12.38 3.41 -16.62
C LEU A 159 -12.95 4.08 -15.36
N ALA A 160 -12.18 4.17 -14.29
CA ALA A 160 -12.57 4.85 -13.05
C ALA A 160 -12.78 6.36 -13.27
N ALA A 161 -11.93 7.00 -14.09
CA ALA A 161 -12.12 8.39 -14.49
C ALA A 161 -13.37 8.58 -15.35
N ALA A 162 -13.65 7.65 -16.27
CA ALA A 162 -14.89 7.65 -17.06
C ALA A 162 -16.12 7.47 -16.17
N HIS A 163 -16.05 6.57 -15.18
CA HIS A 163 -17.10 6.37 -14.18
C HIS A 163 -17.35 7.65 -13.36
N LEU A 164 -16.30 8.33 -12.91
CA LEU A 164 -16.40 9.63 -12.23
C LEU A 164 -17.09 10.68 -13.13
N GLY A 165 -16.66 10.79 -14.39
CA GLY A 165 -17.19 11.75 -15.35
C GLY A 165 -18.67 11.52 -15.65
N GLN A 166 -19.07 10.26 -15.90
CA GLN A 166 -20.46 9.88 -16.11
C GLN A 166 -21.31 10.16 -14.86
N THR A 167 -20.84 9.74 -13.68
CA THR A 167 -21.54 10.00 -12.41
C THR A 167 -21.80 11.49 -12.20
N ASN A 168 -20.78 12.34 -12.36
CA ASN A 168 -20.92 13.79 -12.17
C ASN A 168 -21.82 14.45 -13.24
N THR A 169 -21.80 13.94 -14.47
CA THR A 169 -22.62 14.49 -15.57
C THR A 169 -24.09 14.15 -15.36
N THR A 170 -24.41 12.90 -15.06
CA THR A 170 -25.78 12.43 -14.86
C THR A 170 -26.41 13.06 -13.62
N TRP A 171 -25.68 13.10 -12.50
CA TRP A 171 -26.17 13.79 -11.30
C TRP A 171 -26.24 15.31 -11.49
N GLY A 172 -25.34 15.90 -12.28
CA GLY A 172 -25.43 17.32 -12.65
C GLY A 172 -26.76 17.65 -13.31
N LYS A 173 -27.15 16.88 -14.34
CA LYS A 173 -28.45 17.03 -15.01
C LYS A 173 -29.63 16.84 -14.06
N TYR A 174 -29.52 15.89 -13.12
CA TYR A 174 -30.57 15.67 -12.10
C TYR A 174 -30.77 16.88 -11.20
N PHE A 175 -29.69 17.47 -10.69
CA PHE A 175 -29.80 18.64 -9.83
C PHE A 175 -30.19 19.92 -10.59
N ASP A 176 -29.76 20.07 -11.84
CA ASP A 176 -30.19 21.18 -12.69
C ASP A 176 -31.70 21.14 -12.96
N TYR A 177 -32.25 19.95 -13.20
CA TYR A 177 -33.69 19.74 -13.31
C TYR A 177 -34.43 20.04 -12.02
N GLN A 178 -33.95 19.53 -10.88
CA GLN A 178 -34.56 19.78 -9.59
C GLN A 178 -34.58 21.28 -9.23
N ALA A 179 -33.58 22.03 -9.68
CA ALA A 179 -33.51 23.48 -9.53
C ALA A 179 -34.36 24.28 -10.54
N GLY A 180 -35.08 23.62 -11.44
CA GLY A 180 -35.89 24.27 -12.48
C GLY A 180 -35.06 24.92 -13.60
N ASN A 181 -33.79 24.55 -13.74
CA ASN A 181 -32.86 25.14 -14.72
C ASN A 181 -32.79 24.37 -16.05
N SER A 182 -33.54 23.26 -16.21
CA SER A 182 -33.53 22.44 -17.43
C SER A 182 -34.94 22.05 -17.86
N ASP A 183 -35.13 21.88 -19.17
CA ASP A 183 -36.41 21.46 -19.77
C ASP A 183 -36.88 20.08 -19.26
N ASP A 184 -38.20 19.94 -19.06
CA ASP A 184 -38.87 18.78 -18.44
C ASP A 184 -38.63 17.43 -19.17
N ASP A 185 -38.17 17.45 -20.42
CA ASP A 185 -38.05 16.27 -21.28
C ASP A 185 -36.98 15.25 -20.83
N TYR A 186 -35.97 15.66 -20.05
CA TYR A 186 -34.87 14.75 -19.67
C TYR A 186 -35.35 13.56 -18.82
N PHE A 187 -36.27 13.79 -17.88
CA PHE A 187 -36.85 12.75 -17.04
C PHE A 187 -38.05 12.03 -17.70
N ALA A 188 -38.80 12.72 -18.57
CA ALA A 188 -39.95 12.16 -19.26
C ALA A 188 -39.59 11.00 -20.22
N VAL A 189 -38.36 10.97 -20.75
CA VAL A 189 -37.92 10.01 -21.78
C VAL A 189 -37.12 8.83 -21.20
N GLY A 190 -36.99 8.72 -19.86
CA GLY A 190 -36.24 7.61 -19.23
C GLY A 190 -34.72 7.67 -19.48
N ASN A 191 -34.20 8.82 -19.92
CA ASN A 191 -32.77 9.01 -20.18
C ASN A 191 -31.93 8.88 -18.90
N PHE A 192 -32.47 9.36 -17.78
CA PHE A 192 -31.82 9.24 -16.47
C PHE A 192 -31.60 7.77 -16.06
N ASP A 193 -32.62 6.92 -16.18
CA ASP A 193 -32.50 5.50 -15.84
C ASP A 193 -31.47 4.78 -16.72
N ARG A 194 -31.42 5.13 -18.01
CA ARG A 194 -30.40 4.60 -18.93
C ARG A 194 -28.99 5.04 -18.55
N GLU A 195 -28.80 6.30 -18.18
CA GLU A 195 -27.51 6.81 -17.72
C GLU A 195 -27.09 6.17 -16.37
N LEU A 196 -28.02 6.02 -15.42
CA LEU A 196 -27.79 5.30 -14.17
C LEU A 196 -27.40 3.84 -14.41
N LYS A 197 -28.08 3.14 -15.33
CA LYS A 197 -27.71 1.78 -15.73
C LYS A 197 -26.29 1.73 -16.30
N THR A 198 -25.90 2.73 -17.08
CA THR A 198 -24.54 2.85 -17.63
C THR A 198 -23.51 3.04 -16.51
N ILE A 199 -23.78 3.92 -15.54
CA ILE A 199 -22.91 4.13 -14.36
C ILE A 199 -22.74 2.82 -13.57
N ARG A 200 -23.84 2.12 -13.27
CA ARG A 200 -23.84 0.82 -12.57
C ARG A 200 -23.03 -0.23 -13.32
N GLN A 201 -23.16 -0.30 -14.65
CA GLN A 201 -22.39 -1.20 -15.50
C GLN A 201 -20.90 -0.86 -15.50
N LEU A 202 -20.52 0.42 -15.54
CA LEU A 202 -19.13 0.85 -15.44
C LEU A 202 -18.53 0.46 -14.08
N SER A 203 -19.24 0.75 -12.99
CA SER A 203 -18.81 0.35 -11.64
C SER A 203 -18.60 -1.16 -11.55
N GLY A 204 -19.55 -1.94 -12.06
CA GLY A 204 -19.42 -3.39 -12.07
C GLY A 204 -18.28 -3.89 -12.95
N ALA A 205 -18.01 -3.27 -14.10
CA ALA A 205 -16.88 -3.61 -14.95
C ALA A 205 -15.54 -3.39 -14.23
N VAL A 206 -15.37 -2.27 -13.51
CA VAL A 206 -14.16 -2.00 -12.71
C VAL A 206 -13.95 -3.07 -11.65
N VAL A 207 -15.00 -3.41 -10.90
CA VAL A 207 -14.94 -4.45 -9.85
C VAL A 207 -14.62 -5.83 -10.43
N ILE A 208 -15.25 -6.21 -11.55
CA ILE A 208 -14.97 -7.47 -12.25
C ILE A 208 -13.51 -7.52 -12.70
N LEU A 209 -12.98 -6.44 -13.28
CA LEU A 209 -11.58 -6.38 -13.72
C LEU A 209 -10.63 -6.56 -12.54
N PHE A 210 -10.85 -5.88 -11.42
CA PHE A 210 -10.04 -6.08 -10.23
C PHE A 210 -10.12 -7.52 -9.71
N TRP A 211 -11.33 -8.08 -9.62
CA TRP A 211 -11.53 -9.46 -9.19
C TRP A 211 -10.78 -10.46 -10.08
N VAL A 212 -10.91 -10.35 -11.41
CA VAL A 212 -10.19 -11.19 -12.38
C VAL A 212 -8.68 -11.07 -12.20
N MET A 213 -8.16 -9.88 -11.92
CA MET A 213 -6.73 -9.64 -11.72
C MET A 213 -6.17 -10.26 -10.43
N THR A 214 -6.99 -10.53 -9.43
CA THR A 214 -6.51 -11.21 -8.21
C THR A 214 -6.21 -12.70 -8.42
N LEU A 215 -6.85 -13.37 -9.39
CA LEU A 215 -6.61 -14.80 -9.70
C LEU A 215 -5.17 -15.09 -10.16
N PRO A 216 -4.63 -14.45 -11.22
CA PRO A 216 -3.25 -14.66 -11.63
C PRO A 216 -2.27 -14.17 -10.56
N LEU A 217 -2.66 -13.20 -9.72
CA LEU A 217 -1.83 -12.70 -8.64
C LEU A 217 -1.65 -13.73 -7.51
N ILE A 218 -2.70 -14.46 -7.14
CA ILE A 218 -2.61 -15.59 -6.19
C ILE A 218 -1.73 -16.71 -6.78
N ALA A 219 -1.92 -17.04 -8.05
CA ALA A 219 -1.10 -18.04 -8.73
C ALA A 219 0.38 -17.63 -8.74
N PHE A 220 0.65 -16.35 -9.02
CA PHE A 220 1.99 -15.78 -8.97
C PHE A 220 2.58 -15.80 -7.56
N ALA A 221 1.82 -15.41 -6.54
CA ALA A 221 2.28 -15.46 -5.15
C ALA A 221 2.57 -16.89 -4.67
N SER A 222 1.73 -17.84 -5.05
CA SER A 222 1.93 -19.27 -4.78
C SER A 222 3.21 -19.78 -5.45
N TYR A 223 3.45 -19.38 -6.71
CA TYR A 223 4.70 -19.68 -7.42
C TYR A 223 5.93 -19.09 -6.71
N VAL A 224 5.85 -17.84 -6.23
CA VAL A 224 6.92 -17.20 -5.47
C VAL A 224 7.21 -17.98 -4.18
N VAL A 225 6.19 -18.34 -3.39
CA VAL A 225 6.35 -19.15 -2.17
C VAL A 225 7.01 -20.49 -2.47
N HIS A 226 6.59 -21.16 -3.54
CA HIS A 226 7.18 -22.43 -3.95
C HIS A 226 8.67 -22.28 -4.30
N ARG A 227 9.04 -21.19 -4.99
CA ARG A 227 10.44 -20.93 -5.38
C ARG A 227 11.33 -20.60 -4.20
N VAL A 228 10.83 -19.92 -3.16
CA VAL A 228 11.63 -19.54 -1.99
C VAL A 228 11.60 -20.56 -0.85
N LYS A 229 10.90 -21.69 -1.00
CA LYS A 229 10.69 -22.67 0.09
C LYS A 229 11.99 -23.22 0.70
N GLY A 230 13.08 -23.26 -0.08
CA GLY A 230 14.40 -23.72 0.36
C GLY A 230 15.17 -22.71 1.21
N ILE A 231 14.68 -21.47 1.36
CA ILE A 231 15.34 -20.41 2.13
C ILE A 231 14.38 -19.97 3.26
N PRO A 232 14.55 -20.51 4.48
CA PRO A 232 13.63 -20.26 5.60
C PRO A 232 13.36 -18.77 5.88
N LEU A 233 14.40 -17.95 5.70
CA LEU A 233 14.34 -16.50 5.86
C LEU A 233 13.34 -15.85 4.89
N LEU A 234 13.39 -16.18 3.61
CA LEU A 234 12.49 -15.61 2.60
C LEU A 234 11.08 -16.21 2.68
N ARG A 235 10.97 -17.48 3.09
CA ARG A 235 9.70 -18.20 3.16
C ARG A 235 8.66 -17.47 4.01
N ASN A 236 9.02 -17.00 5.21
CA ASN A 236 8.09 -16.29 6.09
C ASN A 236 7.53 -15.01 5.43
N SER A 237 8.38 -14.25 4.75
CA SER A 237 7.97 -13.04 4.06
C SER A 237 7.11 -13.33 2.81
N ALA A 238 7.42 -14.40 2.08
CA ALA A 238 6.63 -14.84 0.94
C ALA A 238 5.26 -15.39 1.35
N VAL A 239 5.14 -16.05 2.51
CA VAL A 239 3.84 -16.48 3.06
C VAL A 239 2.99 -15.26 3.41
N ILE A 240 3.55 -14.22 4.05
CA ILE A 240 2.82 -12.98 4.32
C ILE A 240 2.36 -12.33 3.01
N PHE A 241 3.20 -12.33 1.98
CA PHE A 241 2.83 -11.86 0.64
C PHE A 241 1.66 -12.65 0.04
N LEU A 242 1.68 -13.99 0.13
CA LEU A 242 0.57 -14.83 -0.30
C LEU A 242 -0.73 -14.51 0.47
N VAL A 243 -0.65 -14.38 1.79
CA VAL A 243 -1.80 -13.99 2.63
C VAL A 243 -2.37 -12.64 2.18
N ALA A 244 -1.51 -11.64 1.90
CA ALA A 244 -1.95 -10.35 1.39
C ALA A 244 -2.70 -10.47 0.04
N THR A 245 -2.24 -11.34 -0.87
CA THR A 245 -2.93 -11.57 -2.15
C THR A 245 -4.27 -12.30 -1.99
N ILE A 246 -4.38 -13.22 -1.02
CA ILE A 246 -5.63 -13.91 -0.70
C ILE A 246 -6.64 -12.93 -0.09
N LEU A 247 -6.20 -12.08 0.84
CA LEU A 247 -7.04 -11.03 1.41
C LEU A 247 -7.56 -10.06 0.34
N LEU A 248 -6.74 -9.71 -0.66
CA LEU A 248 -7.18 -8.89 -1.77
C LEU A 248 -8.29 -9.57 -2.59
N PHE A 249 -8.16 -10.88 -2.85
CA PHE A 249 -9.21 -11.65 -3.49
C PHE A 249 -10.50 -11.70 -2.67
N VAL A 250 -10.41 -11.86 -1.35
CA VAL A 250 -11.58 -11.83 -0.45
C VAL A 250 -12.29 -10.47 -0.53
N ARG A 251 -11.53 -9.35 -0.47
CA ARG A 251 -12.08 -8.00 -0.64
C ARG A 251 -12.87 -7.87 -1.95
N PHE A 252 -12.27 -8.28 -3.08
CA PHE A 252 -12.94 -8.16 -4.36
C PHE A 252 -14.06 -9.19 -4.57
N THR A 253 -14.03 -10.33 -3.89
CA THR A 253 -15.14 -11.29 -3.92
C THR A 253 -16.36 -10.70 -3.21
N TRP A 254 -16.16 -10.02 -2.07
CA TRP A 254 -17.23 -9.27 -1.42
C TRP A 254 -17.76 -8.15 -2.33
N GLN A 255 -16.89 -7.32 -2.90
CA GLN A 255 -17.33 -6.23 -3.80
C GLN A 255 -18.06 -6.76 -5.04
N LEU A 256 -17.61 -7.88 -5.61
CA LEU A 256 -18.29 -8.52 -6.74
C LEU A 256 -19.68 -9.02 -6.34
N ALA A 257 -19.80 -9.69 -5.18
CA ALA A 257 -21.09 -10.10 -4.65
C ALA A 257 -22.00 -8.88 -4.40
N PHE A 258 -21.45 -7.81 -3.82
CA PHE A 258 -22.17 -6.58 -3.56
C PHE A 258 -22.72 -5.95 -4.85
N VAL A 259 -21.86 -5.80 -5.85
CA VAL A 259 -22.25 -5.26 -7.15
C VAL A 259 -23.29 -6.15 -7.84
N ALA A 260 -23.08 -7.47 -7.84
CA ALA A 260 -23.98 -8.40 -8.49
C ALA A 260 -25.38 -8.41 -7.86
N THR A 261 -25.47 -8.27 -6.54
CA THR A 261 -26.75 -8.34 -5.81
C THR A 261 -27.46 -6.99 -5.76
N TRP A 262 -26.76 -5.88 -5.58
CA TRP A 262 -27.40 -4.58 -5.28
C TRP A 262 -27.13 -3.47 -6.28
N VAL A 263 -26.16 -3.62 -7.19
CA VAL A 263 -25.80 -2.55 -8.16
C VAL A 263 -26.29 -2.88 -9.57
N LEU A 264 -26.11 -4.12 -10.03
CA LEU A 264 -26.45 -4.52 -11.40
C LEU A 264 -27.91 -4.97 -11.58
N VAL A 265 -28.65 -5.18 -10.49
CA VAL A 265 -30.07 -5.58 -10.54
C VAL A 265 -30.92 -4.37 -10.93
N ASP A 266 -31.83 -4.55 -11.90
CA ASP A 266 -32.67 -3.47 -12.43
C ASP A 266 -33.71 -2.96 -11.40
N ALA A 267 -34.18 -3.84 -10.50
CA ALA A 267 -35.07 -3.50 -9.39
C ALA A 267 -34.52 -4.07 -8.07
N PRO A 268 -33.54 -3.41 -7.43
CA PRO A 268 -32.97 -3.90 -6.18
C PRO A 268 -34.05 -3.85 -5.09
N GLU A 269 -34.36 -5.02 -4.50
CA GLU A 269 -34.94 -5.05 -3.17
C GLU A 269 -33.97 -4.29 -2.26
N GLY A 270 -34.43 -3.24 -1.59
CA GLY A 270 -33.59 -2.24 -0.94
C GLY A 270 -32.42 -2.84 -0.14
N GLN A 271 -31.29 -2.13 -0.12
CA GLN A 271 -30.07 -2.63 0.52
C GLN A 271 -30.29 -2.91 2.02
N PRO A 272 -29.95 -4.11 2.51
CA PRO A 272 -30.00 -4.40 3.94
C PRO A 272 -29.16 -3.41 4.76
N ILE A 273 -29.74 -2.83 5.81
CA ILE A 273 -29.10 -1.79 6.63
C ILE A 273 -27.78 -2.30 7.26
N ALA A 274 -27.69 -3.61 7.56
CA ALA A 274 -26.48 -4.26 8.08
C ALA A 274 -25.25 -4.15 7.16
N ILE A 275 -25.44 -3.87 5.86
CA ILE A 275 -24.34 -3.62 4.92
C ILE A 275 -23.47 -2.45 5.38
N GLY A 276 -24.04 -1.45 6.06
CA GLY A 276 -23.31 -0.30 6.58
C GLY A 276 -22.13 -0.68 7.50
N VAL A 277 -22.17 -1.84 8.15
CA VAL A 277 -21.06 -2.35 8.99
C VAL A 277 -20.24 -3.43 8.27
N VAL A 278 -20.89 -4.32 7.53
CA VAL A 278 -20.21 -5.43 6.86
C VAL A 278 -19.28 -4.91 5.76
N ASP A 279 -19.72 -3.91 4.99
CA ASP A 279 -18.94 -3.40 3.87
C ASP A 279 -17.60 -2.78 4.30
N PRO A 280 -17.51 -1.84 5.26
CA PRO A 280 -16.23 -1.32 5.74
C PRO A 280 -15.27 -2.40 6.25
N ILE A 281 -15.80 -3.45 6.90
CA ILE A 281 -14.97 -4.55 7.41
C ILE A 281 -14.38 -5.35 6.26
N LEU A 282 -15.15 -5.67 5.22
CA LEU A 282 -14.67 -6.48 4.10
C LEU A 282 -13.89 -5.66 3.06
N THR A 283 -14.03 -4.34 3.06
CA THR A 283 -13.31 -3.43 2.15
C THR A 283 -12.16 -2.71 2.86
N ALA A 284 -12.47 -1.78 3.76
CA ALA A 284 -11.49 -0.88 4.36
C ALA A 284 -10.53 -1.58 5.32
N TRP A 285 -11.05 -2.44 6.20
CA TRP A 285 -10.20 -3.17 7.15
C TRP A 285 -9.29 -4.15 6.41
N VAL A 286 -9.80 -4.86 5.42
CA VAL A 286 -9.00 -5.80 4.62
C VAL A 286 -7.88 -5.06 3.89
N MET A 287 -8.16 -3.91 3.27
CA MET A 287 -7.14 -3.08 2.62
C MET A 287 -6.09 -2.57 3.62
N PHE A 288 -6.52 -2.11 4.80
CA PHE A 288 -5.61 -1.72 5.89
C PHE A 288 -4.67 -2.87 6.28
N VAL A 289 -5.21 -4.06 6.52
CA VAL A 289 -4.42 -5.24 6.88
C VAL A 289 -3.43 -5.58 5.78
N ILE A 290 -3.83 -5.54 4.50
CA ILE A 290 -2.92 -5.77 3.36
C ILE A 290 -1.75 -4.78 3.41
N LEU A 291 -2.02 -3.48 3.57
CA LEU A 291 -0.96 -2.46 3.62
C LEU A 291 -0.03 -2.64 4.81
N VAL A 292 -0.55 -3.04 5.99
CA VAL A 292 0.26 -3.38 7.16
C VAL A 292 1.14 -4.60 6.89
N LEU A 293 0.60 -5.66 6.29
CA LEU A 293 1.38 -6.85 5.94
C LEU A 293 2.52 -6.51 4.97
N LEU A 294 2.25 -5.72 3.93
CA LEU A 294 3.28 -5.27 3.00
C LEU A 294 4.32 -4.37 3.67
N PHE A 295 3.90 -3.48 4.56
CA PHE A 295 4.80 -2.66 5.36
C PHE A 295 5.72 -3.52 6.24
N VAL A 296 5.19 -4.56 6.90
CA VAL A 296 5.97 -5.52 7.69
C VAL A 296 7.03 -6.22 6.84
N ILE A 297 6.70 -6.66 5.62
CA ILE A 297 7.70 -7.21 4.67
C ILE A 297 8.77 -6.14 4.36
N GLY A 298 8.33 -4.89 4.16
CA GLY A 298 9.19 -3.75 3.83
C GLY A 298 10.13 -3.27 4.93
N ILE A 299 9.90 -3.60 6.21
CA ILE A 299 10.77 -3.17 7.32
C ILE A 299 11.63 -4.30 7.92
N ARG A 300 11.35 -5.57 7.59
CA ARG A 300 12.05 -6.73 8.18
C ARG A 300 13.51 -6.80 7.74
N LYS A 301 14.41 -6.17 8.51
CA LYS A 301 15.87 -6.17 8.26
C LYS A 301 16.52 -7.56 8.45
N LYS A 302 16.14 -8.29 9.50
CA LYS A 302 16.57 -9.66 9.78
C LYS A 302 15.50 -10.61 9.24
N GLN A 303 15.88 -11.61 8.45
CA GLN A 303 14.95 -12.60 7.87
C GLN A 303 13.91 -12.04 6.87
N GLY A 304 14.17 -10.89 6.25
CA GLY A 304 13.32 -10.36 5.17
C GLY A 304 14.02 -10.38 3.82
N LEU A 305 13.45 -9.67 2.84
CA LEU A 305 14.10 -9.31 1.56
C LEU A 305 15.47 -8.58 1.71
N TRP A 306 15.90 -8.36 2.96
CA TRP A 306 16.92 -7.43 3.41
C TRP A 306 18.20 -8.11 3.92
N THR A 307 18.23 -9.44 4.03
CA THR A 307 19.49 -10.14 4.33
C THR A 307 20.38 -10.08 3.10
N THR A 308 21.11 -8.97 2.95
CA THR A 308 22.32 -8.93 2.12
C THR A 308 23.15 -10.11 2.57
N HIS A 309 23.36 -11.08 1.68
CA HIS A 309 24.33 -12.15 1.91
C HIS A 309 25.66 -11.45 2.15
N GLN A 310 26.03 -11.27 3.40
CA GLN A 310 27.37 -10.82 3.72
C GLN A 310 28.32 -11.95 3.32
N PRO A 311 29.52 -11.65 2.83
CA PRO A 311 30.45 -12.67 2.33
C PRO A 311 30.68 -13.82 3.32
N TRP A 312 30.63 -13.54 4.62
CA TRP A 312 30.76 -14.54 5.68
C TRP A 312 29.52 -15.44 5.88
N MET A 313 28.33 -15.03 5.44
CA MET A 313 27.12 -15.87 5.46
C MET A 313 27.10 -16.92 4.35
N ALA A 314 27.91 -16.76 3.30
CA ALA A 314 28.03 -17.76 2.23
C ALA A 314 28.62 -19.09 2.73
N ASN A 315 29.45 -19.04 3.78
CA ASN A 315 30.07 -20.23 4.38
C ASN A 315 29.18 -20.94 5.42
N MET A 316 28.08 -20.33 5.88
CA MET A 316 27.21 -20.95 6.91
C MET A 316 26.21 -21.97 6.34
N ASN A 317 25.95 -21.96 5.03
CA ASN A 317 25.11 -22.97 4.37
C ASN A 317 25.91 -24.16 3.82
N GLN A 318 27.24 -24.14 3.92
CA GLN A 318 28.02 -25.38 3.87
C GLN A 318 27.98 -26.00 5.25
N VAL A 319 26.84 -26.59 5.61
CA VAL A 319 26.86 -27.64 6.63
C VAL A 319 27.82 -28.68 6.07
N PRO A 320 28.97 -28.95 6.71
CA PRO A 320 29.82 -30.06 6.30
C PRO A 320 28.92 -31.28 6.38
N GLY A 321 28.63 -31.91 5.23
CA GLY A 321 28.02 -33.23 5.23
C GLY A 321 28.80 -34.10 6.23
N PRO A 322 28.11 -34.98 6.99
CA PRO A 322 28.74 -35.78 8.03
C PRO A 322 30.04 -36.34 7.47
N ALA A 323 31.16 -35.89 8.04
CA ALA A 323 32.47 -36.38 7.68
C ALA A 323 32.42 -37.89 7.88
N VAL A 324 32.36 -38.64 6.77
CA VAL A 324 32.48 -40.09 6.80
C VAL A 324 33.86 -40.35 7.39
N PRO A 325 33.96 -40.93 8.60
CA PRO A 325 35.25 -41.18 9.20
C PRO A 325 35.91 -42.32 8.44
N GLY A 326 37.06 -42.03 7.84
CA GLY A 326 38.08 -43.03 7.58
C GLY A 326 37.83 -43.97 6.40
N GLN A 327 38.41 -43.62 5.26
CA GLN A 327 39.14 -44.63 4.50
C GLN A 327 40.45 -44.02 4.01
N GLY A 328 41.53 -44.35 4.70
CA GLY A 328 42.88 -43.91 4.40
C GLY A 328 43.34 -44.48 3.07
N GLY A 329 43.39 -43.63 2.05
CA GLY A 329 44.10 -43.89 0.80
C GLY A 329 45.42 -43.13 0.81
N TRP A 330 46.52 -43.85 1.01
CA TRP A 330 47.86 -43.35 0.81
C TRP A 330 48.04 -42.98 -0.67
N VAL A 331 48.14 -41.67 -0.98
CA VAL A 331 48.54 -41.22 -2.31
C VAL A 331 49.95 -40.62 -2.20
N GLN A 332 50.87 -41.37 -2.78
CA GLN A 332 52.30 -41.13 -2.88
C GLN A 332 52.60 -40.24 -4.09
N GLY A 333 53.42 -39.21 -3.90
CA GLY A 333 54.27 -38.64 -4.96
C GLY A 333 53.69 -37.45 -5.72
N GLY A 334 54.10 -36.24 -5.33
CA GLY A 334 53.88 -35.02 -6.11
C GLY A 334 54.51 -33.82 -5.41
N ALA A 335 55.81 -33.61 -5.63
CA ALA A 335 56.55 -32.48 -5.10
C ALA A 335 56.07 -31.17 -5.75
N TYR A 336 55.16 -30.47 -5.07
CA TYR A 336 54.88 -29.06 -5.33
C TYR A 336 55.55 -28.21 -4.25
N PRO A 337 56.16 -27.07 -4.63
CA PRO A 337 56.78 -26.16 -3.66
C PRO A 337 55.71 -25.60 -2.71
N PRO A 338 56.03 -25.48 -1.40
CA PRO A 338 55.07 -25.02 -0.41
C PRO A 338 54.72 -23.55 -0.66
N GLN A 339 53.45 -23.32 -0.97
CA GLN A 339 52.88 -21.98 -0.99
C GLN A 339 52.80 -21.49 0.47
N PRO A 340 53.34 -20.31 0.82
CA PRO A 340 53.31 -19.82 2.19
C PRO A 340 51.87 -19.57 2.62
N GLN A 341 51.39 -20.40 3.55
CA GLN A 341 50.11 -20.21 4.21
C GLN A 341 50.19 -18.94 5.06
N PRO A 342 49.19 -18.03 4.99
CA PRO A 342 49.09 -16.93 5.93
C PRO A 342 48.90 -17.51 7.34
N ALA A 343 49.84 -17.18 8.23
CA ALA A 343 49.78 -17.53 9.63
C ALA A 343 48.49 -16.94 10.24
N TYR A 344 47.52 -17.81 10.52
CA TYR A 344 46.38 -17.45 11.35
C TYR A 344 46.91 -17.12 12.75
N GLN A 345 46.84 -15.84 13.13
CA GLN A 345 47.02 -15.41 14.50
C GLN A 345 45.99 -16.13 15.37
N GLN A 346 46.48 -17.13 16.08
CA GLN A 346 45.75 -17.87 17.09
C GLN A 346 45.56 -16.92 18.28
N TYR A 347 44.37 -16.31 18.37
CA TYR A 347 43.98 -15.55 19.55
C TYR A 347 43.95 -16.51 20.75
N PRO A 348 44.56 -16.15 21.89
CA PRO A 348 44.53 -16.98 23.09
C PRO A 348 43.09 -17.14 23.60
N PRO A 349 42.73 -18.31 24.16
CA PRO A 349 41.40 -18.56 24.67
C PRO A 349 41.10 -17.60 25.82
N GLN A 350 40.12 -16.72 25.64
CA GLN A 350 39.51 -16.00 26.76
C GLN A 350 38.75 -17.03 27.61
N GLN A 351 39.36 -17.40 28.74
CA GLN A 351 38.68 -18.09 29.83
C GLN A 351 37.63 -17.15 30.41
N TYR A 352 36.37 -17.38 30.06
CA TYR A 352 35.24 -16.79 30.77
C TYR A 352 35.13 -17.47 32.13
N ALA A 353 35.68 -16.82 33.15
CA ALA A 353 35.43 -17.15 34.54
C ALA A 353 33.96 -16.85 34.87
N TYR A 354 33.16 -17.90 35.05
CA TYR A 354 31.84 -17.79 35.66
C TYR A 354 32.01 -17.43 37.14
N ALA A 355 31.80 -16.17 37.49
CA ALA A 355 31.58 -15.76 38.87
C ALA A 355 30.09 -15.94 39.21
N MET A 356 29.77 -16.98 40.00
CA MET A 356 28.52 -17.07 40.75
C MET A 356 28.46 -15.91 41.76
N PRO A 357 27.37 -15.14 41.85
CA PRO A 357 27.17 -14.23 42.96
C PRO A 357 26.63 -15.02 44.16
N GLN A 358 27.50 -15.25 45.15
CA GLN A 358 27.10 -15.62 46.50
C GLN A 358 26.65 -14.35 47.23
N GLN A 359 25.46 -14.42 47.81
CA GLN A 359 24.87 -13.38 48.64
C GLN A 359 25.79 -13.02 49.81
N GLN A 360 26.11 -11.73 49.99
CA GLN A 360 26.38 -11.19 51.32
C GLN A 360 26.14 -9.68 51.39
N GLN A 361 25.34 -9.33 52.40
CA GLN A 361 25.06 -7.98 52.87
C GLN A 361 26.34 -7.28 53.35
N GLY A 362 26.47 -5.99 53.05
CA GLY A 362 27.49 -5.16 53.71
C GLY A 362 27.70 -3.82 53.01
N TRP A 363 27.21 -2.76 53.65
CA TRP A 363 27.45 -1.36 53.29
C TRP A 363 28.95 -1.01 53.34
N VAL A 364 29.56 -0.58 52.22
CA VAL A 364 30.67 0.39 52.26
C VAL A 364 30.70 1.24 50.98
N GLN A 365 30.76 2.54 51.22
CA GLN A 365 30.91 3.66 50.30
C GLN A 365 32.39 3.81 49.91
N GLN A 366 32.75 3.91 48.61
CA GLN A 366 34.04 4.47 48.20
C GLN A 366 34.03 5.05 46.78
N GLN A 367 34.70 6.20 46.67
CA GLN A 367 34.72 7.23 45.62
C GLN A 367 35.46 6.83 44.31
N PRO A 368 35.32 7.63 43.24
CA PRO A 368 35.92 7.35 41.94
C PRO A 368 37.37 7.84 41.86
N MET A 369 38.26 7.06 41.21
CA MET A 369 39.59 7.53 40.84
C MET A 369 39.67 7.72 39.31
N GLN A 370 40.00 8.95 38.93
CA GLN A 370 40.40 9.39 37.60
C GLN A 370 41.66 8.66 37.13
N GLN A 371 41.77 8.39 35.83
CA GLN A 371 43.08 8.33 35.17
C GLN A 371 42.98 8.75 33.70
N TYR A 372 43.56 9.91 33.42
CA TYR A 372 44.06 10.34 32.09
C TYR A 372 45.37 9.58 31.78
N PRO A 373 45.69 9.38 30.49
CA PRO A 373 46.78 10.16 29.87
C PRO A 373 46.43 10.59 28.41
N GLN A 374 46.55 11.87 28.02
CA GLN A 374 47.74 12.54 27.44
C GLN A 374 48.55 11.68 26.44
N ALA A 375 48.34 11.89 25.14
CA ALA A 375 49.20 12.64 24.19
C ALA A 375 50.20 11.70 23.47
N LEU A 376 50.40 11.72 22.14
CA LEU A 376 51.19 12.71 21.42
C LEU A 376 51.14 12.44 19.88
N HIS A 377 51.01 13.52 19.10
CA HIS A 377 51.70 13.88 17.84
C HIS A 377 51.73 13.06 16.52
N GLY A 378 51.65 13.85 15.43
CA GLY A 378 52.07 13.58 14.04
C GLY A 378 50.99 13.99 13.02
N GLN A 379 50.73 15.26 12.68
CA GLN A 379 51.51 16.27 11.91
C GLN A 379 51.69 15.95 10.41
N HIS A 380 51.42 16.98 9.56
CA HIS A 380 51.75 17.17 8.12
C HIS A 380 50.79 16.57 7.07
N SER A 381 50.24 17.25 6.03
CA SER A 381 50.31 18.63 5.48
C SER A 381 49.12 18.85 4.49
N PRO A 382 48.92 20.05 3.90
CA PRO A 382 47.67 20.53 3.30
C PRO A 382 47.61 20.42 1.77
N GLN A 383 46.41 20.51 1.18
CA GLN A 383 46.28 21.14 -0.13
C GLN A 383 44.91 21.74 -0.38
N SER A 384 44.96 23.03 -0.67
CA SER A 384 43.91 23.95 -1.08
C SER A 384 43.47 23.74 -2.53
N SER A 385 42.17 23.82 -2.80
CA SER A 385 41.63 24.39 -4.03
C SER A 385 40.16 24.78 -3.86
N SER A 386 39.94 26.09 -3.86
CA SER A 386 38.63 26.76 -3.96
C SER A 386 38.11 26.75 -5.41
N PRO A 387 36.83 27.11 -5.64
CA PRO A 387 36.04 26.68 -6.79
C PRO A 387 36.07 27.65 -7.99
N PRO A 388 35.65 27.23 -9.20
CA PRO A 388 35.32 28.15 -10.27
C PRO A 388 33.88 28.68 -10.16
N TYR A 389 33.85 30.01 -10.10
CA TYR A 389 32.75 30.93 -10.36
C TYR A 389 32.15 30.74 -11.78
N ILE A 390 30.83 30.72 -11.91
CA ILE A 390 30.12 30.87 -13.20
C ILE A 390 29.24 32.13 -13.11
N PRO A 391 29.40 33.10 -14.02
CA PRO A 391 28.67 34.35 -14.00
C PRO A 391 27.23 34.20 -14.51
N ALA A 392 26.38 35.08 -13.98
CA ALA A 392 25.03 35.34 -14.45
C ALA A 392 25.05 36.18 -15.73
N GLU A 393 24.26 35.77 -16.73
CA GLU A 393 23.78 36.63 -17.81
C GLU A 393 22.25 36.51 -17.91
N SER A 394 21.60 37.67 -17.78
CA SER A 394 20.25 38.02 -18.25
C SER A 394 20.42 38.77 -19.60
N PRO A 395 19.41 39.12 -20.43
CA PRO A 395 17.95 39.11 -20.24
C PRO A 395 17.10 38.68 -21.48
N ALA A 396 15.77 38.69 -21.29
CA ALA A 396 14.69 39.04 -22.23
C ALA A 396 14.66 38.50 -23.69
N GLN A 397 13.60 37.73 -24.01
CA GLN A 397 12.86 37.76 -25.29
C GLN A 397 11.48 37.14 -25.02
N GLU A 398 10.41 37.92 -24.89
CA GLU A 398 9.57 38.49 -25.96
C GLU A 398 8.35 37.59 -26.23
N LEU A 399 7.18 38.17 -25.95
CA LEU A 399 5.85 37.63 -26.22
C LEU A 399 5.66 37.41 -27.72
N SER A 400 4.96 36.33 -28.09
CA SER A 400 4.19 36.30 -29.33
C SER A 400 2.77 35.87 -29.01
N ASN A 401 1.89 36.87 -29.01
CA ASN A 401 0.46 36.71 -29.19
C ASN A 401 0.21 36.07 -30.56
N GLY A 402 -0.67 35.05 -30.58
CA GLY A 402 -1.17 34.44 -31.80
C GLY A 402 -2.62 34.02 -31.61
N GLU A 403 -3.52 35.00 -31.60
CA GLU A 403 -4.90 34.82 -32.08
C GLU A 403 -4.87 34.23 -33.50
N HIS A 404 -5.66 33.19 -33.78
CA HIS A 404 -6.78 33.30 -34.72
C HIS A 404 -7.48 31.97 -35.02
N ARG A 405 -8.82 32.07 -34.90
CA ARG A 405 -9.87 31.63 -35.85
C ARG A 405 -10.20 30.15 -36.06
N GLU A 406 -11.44 29.86 -35.66
CA GLU A 406 -12.56 29.42 -36.53
C GLU A 406 -12.26 28.32 -37.56
N LYS A 407 -12.77 27.12 -37.28
CA LYS A 407 -13.91 26.55 -38.02
C LYS A 407 -14.60 25.47 -37.20
#